data_AF-C7GG39-F1
#
_entry.id   AF-C7GG39-F1
#
_cell.length_a   1.000
_cell.length_b   1.000
_cell.length_c   1.000
_cell.angle_alpha   90.00
_cell.angle_beta   90.00
_cell.angle_gamma   90.00
#
_symmetry.space_group_name_H-M   'P 1'
#
loop_
_entity.id
_entity.type
_entity.pdbx_description
1 polymer ?
#
loop_
_entity_poly.entity_id
_entity_poly.type
_entity_poly.pdbx_seq_one_letter_code
_entity_poly.pdbx_strand_id
1 'polypeptide(L)'
;MGNPLHGQTVYHNIEETRFIMTEYQNLPNDPAMLLSFVNTQLRDNYPSFSEFVAAFHVDADAITEKLKMIDYEYDETQNQFV
;
A
#
# COMPACT_ATOMS: atom_id res chain seq x y z
N MET A 1 -45.68 2.91 27.02
CA MET A 1 -44.29 2.69 27.47
C MET A 1 -43.38 3.16 26.36
N GLY A 2 -42.89 4.39 26.46
CA GLY A 2 -42.01 4.99 25.46
C GLY A 2 -40.57 4.56 25.73
N ASN A 3 -39.87 4.09 24.70
CA ASN A 3 -38.44 3.83 24.78
C ASN A 3 -37.72 5.15 24.43
N PRO A 4 -36.85 5.69 25.30
CA PRO A 4 -36.26 6.99 25.07
C PRO A 4 -35.07 6.92 24.12
N LEU A 5 -35.04 7.87 23.19
CA LEU A 5 -33.85 8.28 22.46
C LEU A 5 -32.81 8.81 23.46
N HIS A 6 -31.64 8.19 23.51
CA HIS A 6 -30.36 8.79 23.91
C HIS A 6 -29.38 8.27 22.87
N GLY A 7 -28.85 9.05 21.94
CA GLY A 7 -28.29 10.39 22.13
C GLY A 7 -26.88 10.27 21.59
N GLN A 8 -26.71 10.53 20.29
CA GLN A 8 -25.39 10.64 19.69
C GLN A 8 -24.66 11.84 20.32
N THR A 9 -23.51 11.58 20.95
CA THR A 9 -22.35 12.48 20.98
C THR A 9 -21.10 11.58 20.95
N VAL A 10 -20.39 11.33 19.85
CA VAL A 10 -19.68 12.24 18.91
C VAL A 10 -18.29 12.66 19.44
N TYR A 11 -17.24 12.22 18.74
CA TYR A 11 -15.82 12.65 18.74
C TYR A 11 -14.89 12.29 19.93
N HIS A 12 -14.41 11.05 19.96
CA HIS A 12 -13.07 10.66 20.45
C HIS A 12 -12.73 9.40 19.64
N ASN A 13 -11.87 9.34 18.61
CA ASN A 13 -10.65 10.05 18.29
C ASN A 13 -10.50 10.13 16.75
N ILE A 14 -11.05 11.16 16.11
CA ILE A 14 -10.98 11.32 14.64
C ILE A 14 -9.59 11.74 14.12
N GLU A 15 -8.62 11.96 15.02
CA GLU A 15 -7.25 12.34 14.68
C GLU A 15 -6.29 11.13 14.64
N GLU A 16 -6.51 10.08 15.45
CA GLU A 16 -5.64 8.89 15.46
C GLU A 16 -5.85 8.02 14.21
N THR A 17 -7.10 7.88 13.75
CA THR A 17 -7.41 7.11 12.54
C THR A 17 -6.88 7.77 11.27
N ARG A 18 -6.57 9.08 11.32
CA ARG A 18 -5.97 9.80 10.19
C ARG A 18 -4.47 9.55 10.02
N PHE A 19 -3.80 9.02 11.03
CA PHE A 19 -2.37 8.72 10.96
C PHE A 19 -2.07 7.31 10.43
N ILE A 20 -3.01 6.38 10.60
CA ILE A 20 -2.88 4.96 10.17
C ILE A 20 -3.50 4.66 8.80
N MET A 21 -4.31 5.57 8.23
CA MET A 21 -4.99 5.36 6.94
C MET A 21 -4.25 5.92 5.71
N THR A 22 -3.06 6.51 5.86
CA THR A 22 -2.40 7.25 4.76
C THR A 22 -1.37 6.44 3.95
N GLU A 23 -0.87 5.31 4.45
CA GLU A 23 0.14 4.51 3.71
C GLU A 23 -0.50 3.55 2.69
N TYR A 24 -1.60 2.88 3.06
CA TYR A 24 -2.35 1.98 2.16
C TYR A 24 -3.09 2.70 1.01
N GLN A 25 -3.17 4.03 1.03
CA GLN A 25 -3.86 4.83 0.01
C GLN A 25 -2.98 5.30 -1.15
N ASN A 26 -1.66 5.05 -1.13
CA ASN A 26 -0.75 5.68 -2.09
C ASN A 26 -0.13 4.74 -3.13
N LEU A 27 -0.41 3.43 -3.11
CA LEU A 27 0.00 2.57 -4.22
C LEU A 27 -0.96 2.73 -5.42
N PRO A 28 -0.45 2.94 -6.63
CA PRO A 28 -1.29 2.97 -7.81
C PRO A 28 -2.08 1.66 -7.96
N ASN A 29 -3.38 1.79 -8.23
CA ASN A 29 -4.23 0.63 -8.45
C ASN A 29 -4.09 0.04 -9.86
N ASP A 30 -3.71 0.87 -10.84
CA ASP A 30 -3.41 0.41 -12.19
C ASP A 30 -2.07 -0.35 -12.22
N PRO A 31 -2.00 -1.58 -12.75
CA PRO A 31 -0.77 -2.38 -12.76
C PRO A 31 0.41 -1.70 -13.44
N ALA A 32 0.20 -0.96 -14.54
CA ALA A 32 1.28 -0.29 -15.26
C ALA A 32 1.83 0.92 -14.48
N MET A 33 0.94 1.67 -13.80
CA MET A 33 1.38 2.71 -12.87
C MET A 33 2.06 2.13 -11.62
N LEU A 34 1.57 1.01 -11.11
CA LEU A 34 2.17 0.33 -9.96
C LEU A 34 3.59 -0.12 -10.28
N LEU A 35 3.80 -0.73 -11.46
CA LEU A 35 5.11 -1.12 -11.95
C LEU A 35 6.07 0.08 -11.95
N SER A 36 5.65 1.18 -12.55
CA SER A 36 6.46 2.39 -12.67
C SER A 36 6.84 2.95 -11.29
N PHE A 37 5.88 2.96 -10.36
CA PHE A 37 6.10 3.40 -8.99
C PHE A 37 7.08 2.50 -8.25
N VAL A 38 6.84 1.18 -8.26
CA VAL A 38 7.68 0.20 -7.55
C VAL A 38 9.11 0.23 -8.11
N ASN A 39 9.30 0.17 -9.43
CA ASN A 39 10.65 0.23 -10.03
C ASN A 39 11.36 1.54 -9.74
N THR A 40 10.65 2.67 -9.68
CA THR A 40 11.26 3.95 -9.29
C THR A 40 11.71 3.93 -7.84
N GLN A 41 10.89 3.41 -6.93
CA GLN A 41 11.24 3.30 -5.51
C GLN A 41 12.41 2.33 -5.29
N LEU A 42 12.44 1.18 -5.98
CA LEU A 42 13.56 0.24 -5.90
C LEU A 42 14.86 0.82 -6.44
N ARG A 43 14.79 1.65 -7.50
CA ARG A 43 15.97 2.31 -8.04
C ARG A 43 16.53 3.38 -7.10
N ASP A 44 15.65 4.21 -6.55
CA ASP A 44 16.07 5.46 -5.89
C ASP A 44 16.18 5.33 -4.36
N ASN A 45 15.41 4.43 -3.74
CA ASN A 45 15.16 4.49 -2.29
C ASN A 45 15.38 3.16 -1.54
N TYR A 46 15.29 1.99 -2.19
CA TYR A 46 15.35 0.70 -1.49
C TYR A 46 16.31 -0.30 -2.13
N PRO A 47 17.15 -0.98 -1.33
CA PRO A 47 18.15 -1.92 -1.86
C PRO A 47 17.56 -3.26 -2.29
N SER A 48 16.30 -3.55 -1.95
CA SER A 48 15.58 -4.77 -2.35
C SER A 48 14.07 -4.57 -2.31
N PHE A 49 13.33 -5.47 -2.96
CA PHE A 49 11.87 -5.50 -2.87
C PHE A 49 11.39 -5.76 -1.45
N SER A 50 12.03 -6.66 -0.69
CA SER A 50 11.67 -6.92 0.71
C SER A 50 11.76 -5.67 1.59
N GLU A 51 12.80 -4.83 1.41
CA GLU A 51 12.95 -3.57 2.15
C GLU A 51 11.88 -2.54 1.75
N PHE A 52 11.53 -2.47 0.46
CA PHE A 52 10.41 -1.65 -0.01
C PHE A 52 9.08 -2.09 0.63
N VAL A 53 8.77 -3.39 0.60
CA VAL A 53 7.53 -3.96 1.14
C VAL A 53 7.43 -3.70 2.64
N ALA A 54 8.53 -3.88 3.37
CA ALA A 54 8.60 -3.61 4.80
C ALA A 54 8.39 -2.12 5.13
N ALA A 55 8.99 -1.21 4.34
CA ALA A 55 8.86 0.22 4.55
C ALA A 55 7.46 0.77 4.24
N PHE A 56 6.80 0.24 3.20
CA PHE A 56 5.43 0.64 2.82
C PHE A 56 4.34 -0.13 3.59
N HIS A 57 4.70 -1.13 4.40
CA HIS A 57 3.76 -2.01 5.10
C HIS A 57 2.73 -2.69 4.18
N VAL A 58 3.19 -3.11 3.00
CA VAL A 58 2.36 -3.74 1.95
C VAL A 58 2.62 -5.24 1.89
N ASP A 59 1.82 -5.95 1.11
CA ASP A 59 1.99 -7.38 0.87
C ASP A 59 2.81 -7.61 -0.41
N ALA A 60 3.94 -8.31 -0.28
CA ALA A 60 4.82 -8.64 -1.40
C ALA A 60 4.12 -9.53 -2.44
N ASP A 61 3.34 -10.51 -1.99
CA ASP A 61 2.67 -11.47 -2.86
C ASP A 61 1.59 -10.73 -3.66
N ALA A 62 0.82 -9.85 -3.02
CA ALA A 62 -0.21 -9.06 -3.69
C ALA A 62 0.35 -8.15 -4.80
N ILE A 63 1.50 -7.52 -4.57
CA ILE A 63 2.17 -6.71 -5.61
C ILE A 63 2.70 -7.61 -6.73
N THR A 64 3.34 -8.72 -6.39
CA THR A 64 3.93 -9.66 -7.35
C THR A 64 2.86 -10.28 -8.24
N GLU A 65 1.76 -10.75 -7.67
CA GLU A 65 0.62 -11.30 -8.43
C GLU A 65 0.03 -10.25 -9.38
N LYS A 66 -0.13 -9.01 -8.91
CA LYS A 66 -0.71 -7.93 -9.70
C LYS A 66 0.19 -7.50 -10.86
N LEU A 67 1.51 -7.49 -10.68
CA LEU A 67 2.47 -7.19 -11.74
C LEU A 67 2.65 -8.38 -12.69
N LYS A 68 2.50 -9.61 -12.20
CA LYS A 68 2.48 -10.82 -13.05
C LYS A 68 1.30 -10.85 -14.01
N MET A 69 0.16 -10.22 -13.67
CA MET A 69 -0.99 -10.09 -14.59
C MET A 69 -0.67 -9.28 -15.87
N ILE A 70 0.39 -8.47 -15.84
CA ILE A 70 0.89 -7.72 -17.00
C ILE A 70 2.27 -8.22 -17.47
N ASP A 71 2.60 -9.49 -17.16
CA ASP A 71 3.81 -10.20 -17.55
C ASP A 71 5.13 -9.67 -16.96
N TYR A 72 5.09 -9.07 -15.77
CA TYR A 72 6.29 -8.61 -15.05
C TYR A 72 6.63 -9.50 -13.85
N GLU A 73 7.91 -9.85 -13.71
CA GLU A 73 8.43 -10.62 -12.58
C GLU A 73 9.60 -9.88 -11.91
N TYR A 74 9.77 -10.05 -10.60
CA TYR A 74 10.85 -9.39 -9.86
C TYR A 74 12.20 -10.07 -10.16
N ASP A 75 13.15 -9.28 -10.67
CA ASP A 75 14.54 -9.69 -10.85
C ASP A 75 15.40 -9.13 -9.71
N GLU A 76 15.79 -10.01 -8.78
CA GLU A 76 16.64 -9.69 -7.63
C GLU A 76 18.02 -9.15 -8.05
N THR A 77 18.54 -9.56 -9.20
CA THR A 77 19.86 -9.15 -9.69
C THR A 77 19.86 -7.70 -10.18
N GLN A 78 18.73 -7.27 -10.76
CA GLN A 78 18.53 -5.90 -11.26
C GLN A 78 17.81 -5.02 -10.24
N ASN A 79 17.26 -5.60 -9.18
CA ASN A 79 16.39 -4.96 -8.20
C ASN A 79 15.22 -4.19 -8.86
N GLN A 80 14.52 -4.84 -9.78
CA GLN A 80 13.35 -4.27 -10.46
C GLN A 80 12.44 -5.38 -11.01
N PHE A 81 11.20 -5.02 -11.33
CA PHE A 81 10.29 -5.87 -12.09
C PHE A 81 10.55 -5.70 -13.59
N VAL A 82 10.77 -6.82 -14.30
CA VAL A 82 11.12 -6.89 -15.74
C VAL A 82 10.24 -7.85 -16.51
#